data_AF-A0A7S2N407-F1
#
_entry.id   AF-A0A7S2N407-F1
#
_cell.length_a   1.000
_cell.length_b   1.000
_cell.length_c   1.000
_cell.angle_alpha   90.00
_cell.angle_beta   90.00
_cell.angle_gamma   90.00
#
_symmetry.space_group_name_H-M   'P 1'
#
loop_
_entity.id
_entity.type
_entity.pdbx_description
1 polymer ?
#
loop_
_entity_poly.entity_id
_entity_poly.type
_entity_poly.pdbx_seq_one_letter_code
_entity_poly.pdbx_strand_id
1 'polypeptide(L)'
;LAAGDMHLLNLQPLKWVQPTFTGDPPGPCNMHTADLVGRNLLVFRGGDGRAYLNDLHGLDLDSNSWYPVKTSGEQPPPRANHASAVDDFRLYIFGGWDGTKRLNDLYVLDTRDMVWSL
;
A
#
# COMPACT_ATOMS: atom_id res chain seq x y z
N LEU A 1 9.44 14.88 -3.43
CA LEU A 1 9.39 14.20 -4.74
C LEU A 1 8.76 12.85 -4.49
N ALA A 2 7.66 12.55 -5.18
CA ALA A 2 6.96 11.28 -5.14
C ALA A 2 6.90 10.73 -6.58
N ALA A 3 7.07 9.42 -6.74
CA ALA A 3 7.07 8.75 -8.03
C ALA A 3 5.83 7.86 -8.14
N GLY A 4 5.33 7.67 -9.36
CA GLY A 4 4.15 6.85 -9.65
C GLY A 4 4.41 5.72 -10.65
N ASP A 5 5.67 5.53 -11.04
CA ASP A 5 6.12 4.43 -11.88
C ASP A 5 6.52 3.22 -11.01
N MET A 6 6.37 2.03 -11.59
CA MET A 6 6.81 0.79 -10.96
C MET A 6 7.73 0.03 -11.90
N HIS A 7 8.81 -0.51 -11.32
CA HIS A 7 9.80 -1.30 -12.03
C HIS A 7 9.89 -2.69 -11.38
N LEU A 8 10.10 -3.72 -12.20
CA LEU A 8 10.37 -5.08 -11.74
C LEU A 8 11.82 -5.42 -12.02
N LEU A 9 12.48 -6.02 -11.04
CA LEU A 9 13.82 -6.59 -11.20
C LEU A 9 13.71 -8.08 -11.47
N ASN A 10 13.96 -8.49 -12.71
CA ASN A 10 14.13 -9.90 -13.03
C ASN A 10 15.48 -10.36 -12.49
N LEU A 11 15.50 -11.23 -11.47
CA LEU A 11 16.74 -11.68 -10.82
C LEU A 11 17.64 -12.54 -11.72
N GLN A 12 17.07 -13.14 -12.77
CA GLN A 12 17.79 -13.87 -13.81
C GLN A 12 17.17 -13.42 -15.15
N PRO A 13 17.74 -12.43 -15.86
CA PRO A 13 19.17 -12.10 -15.95
C PRO A 13 19.67 -10.87 -15.15
N LEU A 14 19.10 -10.53 -13.99
CA LEU A 14 19.38 -9.30 -13.23
C LEU A 14 19.15 -8.02 -14.07
N LYS A 15 17.93 -7.88 -14.58
CA LYS A 15 17.54 -6.78 -15.45
C LYS A 15 16.26 -6.10 -14.94
N TRP A 16 16.32 -4.77 -14.84
CA TRP A 16 15.14 -3.96 -14.62
C TRP A 16 14.28 -3.90 -15.88
N VAL A 17 12.99 -4.10 -15.67
CA VAL A 17 11.97 -3.89 -16.69
C VAL A 17 10.90 -2.97 -16.13
N GLN A 18 10.37 -2.11 -16.99
CA GLN A 18 9.17 -1.35 -16.70
C GLN A 18 7.99 -2.09 -17.36
N PRO A 19 7.29 -2.95 -16.61
CA PRO A 19 6.11 -3.63 -17.15
C PRO A 19 4.99 -2.65 -17.44
N THR A 20 4.09 -3.04 -18.34
CA THR A 20 2.83 -2.33 -18.56
C THR A 20 1.77 -2.92 -17.64
N PHE A 21 1.14 -2.06 -16.84
CA PHE A 21 -0.02 -2.43 -16.03
C PHE A 21 -1.28 -1.79 -16.60
N THR A 22 -2.41 -2.43 -16.36
CA THR A 22 -3.74 -1.89 -16.68
C THR A 22 -4.47 -1.43 -15.42
N GLY A 23 -5.66 -0.86 -15.60
CA GLY A 23 -6.54 -0.47 -14.50
C GLY A 23 -6.18 0.89 -13.89
N ASP A 24 -6.41 1.01 -12.60
CA ASP A 24 -6.37 2.27 -11.86
C ASP A 24 -5.20 2.26 -10.85
N PRO A 25 -3.97 2.60 -11.28
CA PRO A 25 -2.81 2.59 -10.40
C PRO A 25 -2.89 3.68 -9.31
N PRO A 26 -2.19 3.49 -8.18
CA PRO A 26 -2.04 4.55 -7.20
C PRO A 26 -1.37 5.77 -7.84
N GLY A 27 -1.80 6.96 -7.44
CA GLY A 27 -1.08 8.18 -7.76
C GLY A 27 0.33 8.18 -7.15
N PRO A 28 1.22 9.10 -7.57
CA PRO A 28 2.57 9.19 -7.04
C PRO A 28 2.60 9.19 -5.51
N CYS A 29 3.46 8.39 -4.89
CA CYS A 29 3.64 8.44 -3.44
C CYS A 29 5.06 8.09 -3.00
N ASN A 30 5.39 8.43 -1.76
CA ASN A 30 6.62 8.06 -1.08
C ASN A 30 6.30 7.63 0.36
N MET A 31 7.24 6.94 1.02
CA MET A 31 7.09 6.51 2.41
C MET A 31 5.82 5.65 2.64
N HIS A 32 5.45 4.88 1.60
CA HIS A 32 4.37 3.90 1.60
C HIS A 32 4.88 2.56 2.12
N THR A 33 3.95 1.64 2.33
CA THR A 33 4.24 0.22 2.52
C THR A 33 3.61 -0.62 1.41
N ALA A 34 4.17 -1.81 1.18
CA ALA A 34 3.67 -2.73 0.17
C ALA A 34 3.79 -4.18 0.68
N ASP A 35 2.68 -4.91 0.68
CA ASP A 35 2.58 -6.25 1.27
C ASP A 35 1.85 -7.21 0.35
N LEU A 36 2.34 -8.44 0.26
CA LEU A 36 1.75 -9.49 -0.56
C LEU A 36 0.67 -10.23 0.24
N VAL A 37 -0.58 -10.16 -0.22
CA VAL A 37 -1.71 -10.91 0.34
C VAL A 37 -2.29 -11.82 -0.74
N GLY A 38 -2.05 -13.12 -0.61
CA GLY A 38 -2.38 -14.10 -1.65
C GLY A 38 -1.65 -13.79 -2.95
N ARG A 39 -2.40 -13.46 -4.01
CA ARG A 39 -1.87 -13.06 -5.33
C ARG A 39 -1.93 -11.54 -5.57
N ASN A 40 -2.28 -10.76 -4.56
CA ASN A 40 -2.42 -9.31 -4.67
C ASN A 40 -1.30 -8.61 -3.91
N LEU A 41 -0.61 -7.68 -4.56
CA LEU A 41 0.28 -6.74 -3.87
C LEU A 41 -0.56 -5.54 -3.42
N LEU A 42 -0.72 -5.38 -2.10
CA LEU A 42 -1.43 -4.25 -1.51
C LEU A 42 -0.45 -3.13 -1.18
N VAL A 43 -0.80 -1.89 -1.51
CA VAL A 43 -0.01 -0.70 -1.23
C VAL A 43 -0.83 0.26 -0.39
N PHE A 44 -0.48 0.37 0.90
CA PHE A 44 -1.02 1.42 1.76
C PHE A 44 -0.16 2.67 1.55
N ARG A 45 -0.77 3.73 1.03
CA ARG A 45 -0.01 4.90 0.57
C ARG A 45 0.56 5.71 1.74
N GLY A 46 1.57 6.51 1.41
CA GLY A 46 2.25 7.42 2.33
C GLY A 46 1.94 8.88 2.01
N GLY A 47 2.94 9.66 1.63
CA GLY A 47 2.74 11.03 1.14
C GLY A 47 2.81 11.12 -0.38
N ASP A 48 2.19 12.13 -0.99
CA ASP A 48 2.39 12.49 -2.42
C ASP A 48 3.23 13.76 -2.63
N GLY A 49 3.76 14.31 -1.53
CA GLY A 49 4.49 15.59 -1.50
C GLY A 49 3.60 16.81 -1.32
N ARG A 50 2.28 16.66 -1.28
CA ARG A 50 1.29 17.70 -0.95
C ARG A 50 0.50 17.36 0.29
N ALA A 51 0.11 16.09 0.42
CA ALA A 51 -0.66 15.56 1.54
C ALA A 51 -0.10 14.19 1.97
N TYR A 52 -0.42 13.82 3.22
CA TYR A 52 -0.40 12.42 3.65
C TYR A 52 -1.68 11.75 3.22
N LEU A 53 -1.61 10.44 3.03
CA LEU A 53 -2.66 9.64 2.44
C LEU A 53 -2.90 8.40 3.29
N ASN A 54 -4.03 7.75 3.06
CA ASN A 54 -4.43 6.52 3.73
C ASN A 54 -5.24 5.59 2.82
N ASP A 55 -5.28 5.87 1.51
CA ASP A 55 -5.93 5.01 0.54
C ASP A 55 -5.08 3.75 0.27
N LEU A 56 -5.78 2.66 -0.01
CA LEU A 56 -5.22 1.34 -0.28
C LEU A 56 -5.44 0.99 -1.75
N HIS A 57 -4.38 0.56 -2.43
CA HIS A 57 -4.43 0.08 -3.81
C HIS A 57 -3.96 -1.37 -3.88
N GLY A 58 -4.55 -2.14 -4.77
CA GLY A 58 -4.18 -3.53 -5.02
C GLY A 58 -3.67 -3.70 -6.45
N LEU A 59 -2.62 -4.49 -6.61
CA LEU A 59 -2.18 -5.01 -7.89
C LEU A 59 -2.43 -6.51 -7.91
N ASP A 60 -3.34 -6.96 -8.78
CA ASP A 60 -3.50 -8.37 -9.10
C ASP A 60 -2.31 -8.83 -9.96
N LEU A 61 -1.50 -9.74 -9.43
CA LEU A 61 -0.30 -10.24 -10.08
C LEU A 61 -0.57 -11.28 -11.18
N ASP A 62 -1.78 -11.83 -11.25
CA ASP A 62 -2.20 -12.73 -12.32
C ASP A 62 -2.61 -11.94 -13.58
N SER A 63 -3.38 -10.86 -13.39
CA SER A 63 -3.83 -10.00 -14.48
C SER A 63 -2.92 -8.80 -14.77
N ASN A 64 -1.96 -8.49 -13.88
CA ASN A 64 -1.17 -7.25 -13.92
C ASN A 64 -2.05 -5.99 -13.99
N SER A 65 -3.14 -5.97 -13.23
CA SER A 65 -4.08 -4.86 -13.20
C SER A 65 -4.17 -4.24 -11.80
N TRP A 66 -4.04 -2.92 -11.75
CA TRP A 66 -4.27 -2.14 -10.56
C TRP A 66 -5.74 -1.85 -10.32
N TYR A 67 -6.12 -1.74 -9.06
CA TYR A 67 -7.46 -1.34 -8.65
C TYR A 67 -7.45 -0.63 -7.28
N PRO A 68 -8.34 0.36 -7.05
CA PRO A 68 -8.54 0.93 -5.73
C PRO A 68 -9.22 -0.09 -4.82
N VAL A 69 -8.67 -0.32 -3.63
CA VAL A 69 -9.27 -1.21 -2.64
C VAL A 69 -10.27 -0.42 -1.81
N LYS A 70 -11.54 -0.79 -1.92
CA LYS A 70 -12.58 -0.25 -1.04
C LYS A 70 -12.48 -0.93 0.31
N THR A 71 -12.33 -0.12 1.36
CA THR A 71 -12.28 -0.60 2.74
C THR A 71 -13.40 0.06 3.56
N SER A 72 -13.70 -0.53 4.71
CA SER A 72 -14.67 0.01 5.67
C SER A 72 -14.17 -0.15 7.11
N GLY A 73 -14.93 0.30 8.10
CA GLY A 73 -14.54 0.24 9.51
C GLY A 73 -13.61 1.38 9.93
N GLU A 74 -12.78 1.12 10.93
CA GLU A 74 -11.91 2.11 11.58
C GLU A 74 -10.61 2.30 10.79
N GLN A 75 -10.67 2.98 9.65
CA GLN A 75 -9.51 3.17 8.78
C GLN A 75 -8.40 4.01 9.46
N PRO A 76 -7.11 3.66 9.26
CA PRO A 76 -6.02 4.50 9.74
C PRO A 76 -6.11 5.93 9.16
N PRO A 77 -5.93 6.98 9.98
CA PRO A 77 -5.77 8.34 9.49
C PRO A 77 -4.59 8.49 8.51
N PRO A 78 -4.60 9.52 7.64
CA PRO A 78 -3.51 9.83 6.73
C PRO A 78 -2.14 9.85 7.42
N ARG A 79 -1.19 9.09 6.88
CA ARG A 79 0.13 8.88 7.52
C ARG A 79 1.22 8.56 6.50
N ALA A 80 2.47 8.79 6.87
CA ALA A 80 3.66 8.36 6.14
C ALA A 80 4.68 7.72 7.09
N ASN A 81 5.69 7.01 6.55
CA ASN A 81 6.74 6.34 7.32
C ASN A 81 6.19 5.35 8.37
N HIS A 82 5.02 4.77 8.10
CA HIS A 82 4.47 3.70 8.91
C HIS A 82 5.16 2.39 8.56
N ALA A 83 5.08 1.42 9.48
CA ALA A 83 5.47 0.04 9.21
C ALA A 83 4.23 -0.79 8.89
N SER A 84 4.41 -1.83 8.10
CA SER A 84 3.37 -2.81 7.83
C SER A 84 3.89 -4.24 8.00
N ALA A 85 2.95 -5.15 8.22
CA ALA A 85 3.20 -6.58 8.18
C ALA A 85 1.92 -7.30 7.76
N VAL A 86 2.06 -8.51 7.24
CA VAL A 86 0.95 -9.37 6.86
C VAL A 86 1.05 -10.73 7.56
N ASP A 87 -0.08 -11.22 8.06
CA ASP A 87 -0.32 -12.64 8.32
C ASP A 87 -1.38 -13.19 7.35
N ASP A 88 -1.81 -14.45 7.50
CA ASP A 88 -2.74 -15.15 6.60
C ASP A 88 -3.86 -14.26 6.02
N PHE A 89 -4.55 -13.51 6.88
CA PHE A 89 -5.73 -12.73 6.49
C PHE A 89 -5.74 -11.32 7.07
N ARG A 90 -4.61 -10.84 7.58
CA ARG A 90 -4.54 -9.53 8.23
C ARG A 90 -3.36 -8.71 7.74
N LEU A 91 -3.65 -7.49 7.34
CA LEU A 91 -2.66 -6.45 7.12
C LEU A 91 -2.62 -5.54 8.35
N TYR A 92 -1.43 -5.44 8.94
CA TYR A 92 -1.16 -4.59 10.09
C TYR A 92 -0.50 -3.30 9.62
N ILE A 93 -0.95 -2.15 10.12
CA ILE A 93 -0.32 -0.84 9.92
C ILE A 93 0.00 -0.26 11.30
N PHE A 94 1.28 0.01 11.55
CA PHE A 94 1.75 0.49 12.85
C PHE A 94 2.48 1.83 12.72
N GLY A 95 2.08 2.77 13.58
CA GLY A 95 2.75 4.04 13.77
C GLY A 95 2.81 4.90 12.49
N GLY A 96 3.93 5.61 12.33
CA GLY A 96 4.15 6.58 11.25
C GLY A 96 4.13 8.02 11.73
N TRP A 97 3.85 8.94 10.80
CA TRP A 97 3.81 10.39 11.02
C TRP A 97 2.61 10.99 10.28
N ASP A 98 1.79 11.77 10.97
CA ASP A 98 0.56 12.39 10.44
C ASP A 98 0.76 13.83 9.94
N GLY A 99 1.98 14.36 10.01
CA GLY A 99 2.30 15.77 9.73
C GLY A 99 2.58 16.59 10.97
N THR A 100 2.12 16.15 12.13
CA THR A 100 2.22 16.88 13.40
C THR A 100 2.97 16.08 14.47
N LYS A 101 2.74 14.77 14.56
CA LYS A 101 3.32 13.91 15.58
C LYS A 101 3.67 12.52 15.06
N ARG A 102 4.55 11.86 15.81
CA ARG A 102 4.83 10.43 15.63
C ARG A 102 3.67 9.64 16.21
N LEU A 103 3.24 8.63 15.45
CA LEU A 103 2.14 7.75 15.82
C LEU A 103 2.69 6.47 16.48
N ASN A 104 1.87 5.88 17.33
CA ASN A 104 2.15 4.64 18.06
C ASN A 104 0.87 3.78 18.17
N ASP A 105 -0.01 3.92 17.17
CA ASP A 105 -1.26 3.20 17.01
C ASP A 105 -1.04 1.97 16.11
N LEU A 106 -1.89 0.97 16.29
CA LEU A 106 -1.97 -0.22 15.44
C LEU A 106 -3.34 -0.21 14.78
N TYR A 107 -3.37 -0.54 13.50
CA TYR A 107 -4.57 -0.81 12.74
C TYR A 107 -4.44 -2.16 12.06
N VAL A 108 -5.54 -2.89 12.00
CA VAL A 108 -5.61 -4.22 11.40
C VAL A 108 -6.73 -4.25 10.38
N LEU A 109 -6.40 -4.54 9.14
CA LEU A 109 -7.34 -4.81 8.06
C LEU A 109 -7.53 -6.32 7.94
N ASP A 110 -8.74 -6.82 8.13
CA ASP A 110 -9.08 -8.18 7.69
C ASP A 110 -9.21 -8.17 6.15
N THR A 111 -8.34 -8.93 5.48
CA THR A 111 -8.22 -8.88 4.02
C THR A 111 -9.27 -9.74 3.31
N ARG A 112 -10.11 -10.47 4.06
CA ARG A 112 -11.20 -11.28 3.48
C ARG A 112 -12.43 -10.44 3.17
N ASP A 113 -12.73 -9.47 4.02
CA ASP A 113 -13.87 -8.57 3.90
C ASP A 113 -13.48 -7.09 3.74
N MET A 114 -12.19 -6.78 3.83
CA MET A 114 -11.62 -5.44 3.72
C MET A 114 -12.15 -4.47 4.79
N VAL A 115 -12.25 -4.97 6.03
CA VAL A 115 -12.72 -4.20 7.20
C VAL A 115 -11.55 -3.88 8.14
N TRP A 116 -11.38 -2.60 8.45
CA TRP A 116 -10.39 -2.11 9.41
C TRP A 116 -10.91 -2.15 10.85
N SER A 117 -9.99 -2.42 11.77
CA SER A 117 -10.15 -2.36 13.21
C SER A 117 -8.89 -1.81 13.88
N LEU A 118 -9.04 -1.30 15.11
CA LEU A 118 -7.95 -0.86 15.99
C LEU A 118 -7.40 -2.04 16.80
#